data_AF-A0A0G3XLT1-F1
#
_entry.id   AF-A0A0G3XLT1-F1
#
_cell.length_a   1.000
_cell.length_b   1.000
_cell.length_c   1.000
_cell.angle_alpha   90.00
_cell.angle_beta   90.00
_cell.angle_gamma   90.00
#
_symmetry.space_group_name_H-M   'P 1'
#
loop_
_entity.id
_entity.type
_entity.pdbx_description
1 polymer ?
#
loop_
_entity_poly.entity_id
_entity_poly.type
_entity_poly.pdbx_seq_one_letter_code
_entity_poly.pdbx_strand_id
1 'polypeptide(L)'
;MVTSSAAASNTGSAQSIAQARQAVAQHFLAIDKPHLARIVLDGQGDDFDEVQLAVSVLAKQAGTIARYQDALHQYADHGFWDDALPGGPLALHDAGEMARNVLAGRTAFFHGD
;
A
#
# COMPACT_ATOMS: atom_id res chain seq x y z
N MET A 1 -11.98 6.73 -25.52
CA MET A 1 -11.29 5.44 -25.35
C MET A 1 -10.94 5.28 -23.88
N VAL A 2 -11.70 4.50 -23.12
CA VAL A 2 -11.48 4.24 -21.69
C VAL A 2 -11.56 2.72 -21.49
N THR A 3 -10.42 2.03 -21.53
CA THR A 3 -10.32 0.59 -21.25
C THR A 3 -9.09 0.18 -20.42
N SER A 4 -8.24 1.11 -19.94
CA SER A 4 -6.98 0.75 -19.27
C SER A 4 -7.04 0.56 -17.74
N SER A 5 -8.18 0.78 -17.07
CA SER A 5 -8.23 0.74 -15.60
C SER A 5 -8.35 -0.68 -15.01
N ALA A 6 -9.13 -1.57 -15.65
CA ALA A 6 -9.40 -2.91 -15.11
C ALA A 6 -8.19 -3.86 -15.13
N ALA A 7 -7.30 -3.73 -16.12
CA ALA A 7 -6.12 -4.57 -16.26
C ALA A 7 -5.05 -4.29 -15.19
N ALA A 8 -4.90 -3.02 -14.79
CA ALA A 8 -3.94 -2.63 -13.75
C ALA A 8 -4.32 -3.17 -12.36
N SER A 9 -5.61 -3.12 -12.03
CA SER A 9 -6.14 -3.70 -10.78
C SER A 9 -6.01 -5.22 -10.71
N ASN A 10 -6.13 -5.93 -11.84
CA ASN A 10 -6.04 -7.40 -11.87
C ASN A 10 -4.58 -7.91 -11.79
N THR A 11 -3.63 -7.13 -12.31
CA THR A 11 -2.19 -7.42 -12.15
C THR A 11 -1.74 -7.17 -10.71
N GLY A 12 -2.23 -6.11 -10.07
CA GLY A 12 -1.92 -5.81 -8.66
C GLY A 12 -2.42 -6.88 -7.69
N SER A 13 -3.62 -7.43 -7.92
CA SER A 13 -4.16 -8.53 -7.12
C SER A 13 -3.42 -9.85 -7.35
N ALA A 14 -3.04 -10.15 -8.60
CA ALA A 14 -2.26 -11.34 -8.91
C ALA A 14 -0.84 -11.29 -8.31
N GLN A 15 -0.24 -10.10 -8.24
CA GLN A 15 1.06 -9.91 -7.61
C GLN A 15 0.97 -10.01 -6.08
N SER A 16 -0.08 -9.47 -5.47
CA SER A 16 -0.26 -9.54 -4.01
C SER A 16 -0.51 -10.96 -3.52
N ILE A 17 -1.28 -11.76 -4.26
CA ILE A 17 -1.51 -13.16 -3.88
C ILE A 17 -0.24 -14.00 -4.05
N ALA A 18 0.58 -13.74 -5.07
CA ALA A 18 1.87 -14.42 -5.23
C ALA A 18 2.83 -14.12 -4.07
N GLN A 19 2.88 -12.87 -3.61
CA GLN A 19 3.67 -12.47 -2.44
C GLN A 19 3.14 -13.10 -1.15
N ALA A 20 1.82 -13.15 -0.97
CA ALA A 20 1.18 -13.79 0.18
C ALA A 20 1.53 -15.29 0.24
N ARG A 21 1.41 -15.99 -0.89
CA ARG A 21 1.79 -17.41 -1.02
C ARG A 21 3.26 -17.62 -0.64
N GLN A 22 4.16 -16.77 -1.13
CA GLN A 22 5.58 -16.87 -0.83
C GLN A 22 5.87 -16.69 0.67
N ALA A 23 5.24 -15.69 1.31
CA ALA A 23 5.39 -15.45 2.73
C ALA A 23 4.87 -16.62 3.58
N VAL A 24 3.70 -17.16 3.24
CA VAL A 24 3.10 -18.31 3.95
C VAL A 24 3.91 -19.58 3.72
N ALA A 25 4.42 -19.81 2.51
CA ALA A 25 5.29 -20.94 2.24
C ALA A 25 6.57 -20.89 3.09
N GLN A 26 7.19 -19.71 3.23
CA GLN A 26 8.33 -19.53 4.14
C GLN A 26 7.97 -19.83 5.60
N HIS A 27 6.79 -19.39 6.05
CA HIS A 27 6.29 -19.71 7.38
C HIS A 27 6.11 -21.23 7.59
N PHE A 28 5.47 -21.92 6.65
CA PHE A 28 5.29 -23.37 6.72
C PHE A 28 6.61 -24.14 6.69
N LEU A 29 7.60 -23.69 5.93
CA LEU A 29 8.94 -24.27 5.97
C LEU A 29 9.59 -24.07 7.34
N ALA A 30 9.42 -22.90 7.97
CA ALA A 30 10.01 -22.61 9.29
C ALA A 30 9.40 -23.46 10.42
N ILE A 31 8.18 -23.95 10.27
CA ILE A 31 7.50 -24.84 11.24
C ILE A 31 7.51 -26.31 10.82
N ASP A 32 8.42 -26.70 9.93
CA ASP A 32 8.63 -28.07 9.43
C ASP A 32 7.38 -28.70 8.79
N LYS A 33 6.62 -27.89 8.03
CA LYS A 33 5.47 -28.33 7.21
C LYS A 33 5.73 -28.13 5.71
N PRO A 34 6.76 -28.77 5.12
CA PRO A 34 7.15 -28.55 3.73
C PRO A 34 6.08 -28.94 2.70
N HIS A 35 5.23 -29.92 3.02
CA HIS A 35 4.10 -30.29 2.18
C HIS A 35 3.09 -29.14 2.00
N LEU A 36 2.76 -28.42 3.08
CA LEU A 36 1.84 -27.29 3.01
C LEU A 36 2.45 -26.12 2.24
N ALA A 37 3.75 -25.87 2.43
CA ALA A 37 4.48 -24.88 1.65
C ALA A 37 4.38 -25.17 0.14
N ARG A 38 4.47 -26.45 -0.26
CA ARG A 38 4.33 -26.86 -1.67
C ARG A 38 2.93 -26.58 -2.22
N ILE A 39 1.88 -26.95 -1.49
CA ILE A 39 0.48 -26.69 -1.87
C ILE A 39 0.24 -25.21 -2.15
N VAL A 40 0.70 -24.34 -1.24
CA VAL A 40 0.52 -22.89 -1.37
C VAL A 40 1.30 -22.33 -2.56
N LEU A 41 2.55 -22.77 -2.78
CA LEU A 41 3.36 -22.34 -3.91
C LEU A 41 2.80 -22.79 -5.27
N ASP A 42 2.14 -23.95 -5.31
CA ASP A 42 1.45 -24.44 -6.51
C ASP A 42 0.08 -23.77 -6.73
N GLY A 43 -0.29 -22.82 -5.86
CA GLY A 43 -1.51 -22.02 -5.96
C GLY A 43 -2.79 -22.76 -5.55
N GLN A 44 -2.64 -23.89 -4.85
CA GLN A 44 -3.76 -24.71 -4.40
C GLN A 44 -4.19 -24.41 -2.95
N GLY A 45 -3.48 -23.54 -2.24
CA GLY A 45 -3.75 -23.18 -0.85
C GLY A 45 -4.27 -21.76 -0.67
N ASP A 46 -4.88 -21.15 -1.70
CA ASP A 46 -5.41 -19.78 -1.60
C ASP A 46 -6.52 -19.64 -0.56
N ASP A 47 -7.24 -20.72 -0.27
CA ASP A 47 -8.30 -20.81 0.72
C ASP A 47 -7.80 -21.03 2.15
N PHE A 48 -6.49 -21.22 2.35
CA PHE A 48 -5.92 -21.36 3.67
C PHE A 48 -6.04 -20.03 4.45
N ASP A 49 -6.40 -20.13 5.73
CA ASP A 49 -6.54 -18.96 6.60
C ASP A 49 -5.24 -18.14 6.66
N GLU A 50 -4.07 -18.79 6.63
CA GLU A 50 -2.78 -18.12 6.62
C GLU A 50 -2.56 -17.30 5.34
N VAL A 51 -3.02 -17.78 4.17
CA VAL A 51 -2.89 -17.06 2.90
C VAL A 51 -3.85 -15.87 2.86
N GLN A 52 -5.10 -16.06 3.28
CA GLN A 52 -6.07 -14.96 3.37
C GLN A 52 -5.61 -13.87 4.35
N LEU A 53 -5.06 -14.28 5.51
CA LEU A 53 -4.46 -13.36 6.46
C LEU A 53 -3.29 -12.60 5.85
N ALA A 54 -2.37 -13.28 5.18
CA ALA A 54 -1.22 -12.66 4.54
C ALA A 54 -1.63 -11.66 3.45
N VAL A 55 -2.63 -11.99 2.63
CA VAL A 55 -3.21 -11.07 1.63
C VAL A 55 -3.76 -9.81 2.31
N SER A 56 -4.54 -9.97 3.39
CA SER A 56 -5.13 -8.85 4.13
C SER A 56 -4.06 -7.93 4.73
N VAL A 57 -3.02 -8.51 5.34
CA VAL A 57 -1.89 -7.77 5.91
C VAL A 57 -1.12 -7.01 4.82
N LEU A 58 -0.81 -7.67 3.70
CA LEU A 58 -0.10 -7.03 2.58
C LEU A 58 -0.93 -5.90 1.96
N ALA A 59 -2.23 -6.08 1.79
CA ALA A 59 -3.12 -5.04 1.28
C ALA A 59 -3.16 -3.83 2.22
N LYS A 60 -3.25 -4.06 3.54
CA LYS A 60 -3.22 -2.98 4.54
C LYS A 60 -1.89 -2.23 4.55
N GLN A 61 -0.78 -2.96 4.41
CA GLN A 61 0.55 -2.37 4.34
C GLN A 61 0.74 -1.57 3.05
N ALA A 62 0.31 -2.11 1.90
CA ALA A 62 0.37 -1.43 0.61
C ALA A 62 -0.43 -0.11 0.65
N GLY A 63 -1.64 -0.13 1.22
CA GLY A 63 -2.44 1.10 1.40
C GLY A 63 -1.75 2.12 2.31
N THR A 64 -1.00 1.67 3.31
CA THR A 64 -0.23 2.55 4.20
C THR A 64 0.95 3.20 3.47
N ILE A 65 1.72 2.39 2.73
CA ILE A 65 2.83 2.88 1.90
C ILE A 65 2.33 3.87 0.84
N ALA A 66 1.21 3.55 0.17
CA ALA A 66 0.62 4.44 -0.84
C ALA A 66 0.29 5.82 -0.25
N ARG A 67 -0.36 5.88 0.93
CA ARG A 67 -0.64 7.17 1.59
C ARG A 67 0.63 7.95 1.93
N TYR A 68 1.69 7.27 2.35
CA TYR A 68 2.97 7.94 2.61
C TYR A 68 3.60 8.47 1.32
N GLN A 69 3.58 7.68 0.25
CA GLN A 69 4.10 8.10 -1.06
C GLN A 69 3.34 9.30 -1.60
N ASP A 70 2.01 9.32 -1.47
CA ASP A 70 1.19 10.45 -1.91
C ASP A 70 1.57 11.75 -1.19
N ALA A 71 1.73 11.71 0.13
CA ALA A 71 2.19 12.87 0.90
C ALA A 71 3.63 13.29 0.54
N LEU A 72 4.53 12.31 0.38
CA LEU A 72 5.92 12.59 -0.01
C LEU A 72 6.02 13.19 -1.42
N HIS A 73 5.16 12.79 -2.36
CA HIS A 73 5.11 13.40 -3.68
C HIS A 73 4.71 14.88 -3.60
N GLN A 74 3.76 15.25 -2.75
CA GLN A 74 3.41 16.65 -2.53
C GLN A 74 4.58 17.43 -1.93
N TYR A 75 5.26 16.88 -0.92
CA TYR A 75 6.44 17.52 -0.34
C TYR A 75 7.65 17.58 -1.28
N ALA A 76 7.74 16.69 -2.26
CA ALA A 76 8.80 16.70 -3.26
C ALA A 76 8.56 17.71 -4.40
N ASP A 77 7.33 18.21 -4.57
CA ASP A 77 7.03 19.24 -5.56
C ASP A 77 7.64 20.57 -5.13
N HIS A 78 8.48 21.16 -5.99
CA HIS A 78 9.09 22.47 -5.73
C HIS A 78 8.03 23.57 -5.58
N GLY A 79 6.92 23.48 -6.32
CA GLY A 79 5.82 24.44 -6.24
C GLY A 79 5.15 24.47 -4.87
N PHE A 80 5.25 23.38 -4.10
CA PHE A 80 4.74 23.32 -2.73
C PHE A 80 5.49 24.27 -1.78
N TRP A 81 6.76 24.54 -2.06
CA TRP A 81 7.66 25.39 -1.28
C TRP A 81 7.85 26.79 -1.86
N ASP A 82 7.24 27.08 -3.02
CA ASP A 82 7.45 28.32 -3.75
C ASP A 82 6.83 29.53 -3.01
N ASP A 83 7.68 30.45 -2.59
CA ASP A 83 7.31 31.67 -1.86
C ASP A 83 6.91 32.83 -2.78
N ALA A 84 7.09 32.68 -4.09
CA ALA A 84 6.68 33.66 -5.09
C ALA A 84 5.15 33.66 -5.35
N LEU A 85 4.42 32.66 -4.83
CA LEU A 85 2.97 32.56 -4.98
C LEU A 85 2.25 33.61 -4.11
N PRO A 86 1.22 34.31 -4.65
CA PRO A 86 0.37 35.17 -3.85
C PRO A 86 -0.27 34.39 -2.70
N GLY A 87 0.01 34.80 -1.47
CA GLY A 87 -0.43 34.07 -0.27
C GLY A 87 0.65 33.21 0.40
N GLY A 88 1.87 33.17 -0.14
CA GLY A 88 2.99 32.40 0.39
C GLY A 88 2.95 30.91 -0.01
N PRO A 89 3.97 30.13 0.39
CA PRO A 89 4.10 28.75 -0.05
C PRO A 89 3.03 27.85 0.57
N LEU A 90 2.58 26.83 -0.17
CA LEU A 90 1.61 25.84 0.33
C LEU A 90 2.11 25.13 1.60
N ALA A 91 3.42 24.91 1.70
CA ALA A 91 4.06 24.36 2.89
C ALA A 91 3.81 25.18 4.17
N LEU A 92 3.73 26.51 4.05
CA LEU A 92 3.44 27.38 5.20
C LEU A 92 2.03 27.11 5.73
N HIS A 93 1.07 26.87 4.84
CA HIS A 93 -0.33 26.61 5.18
C HIS A 93 -0.55 25.18 5.67
N ASP A 94 0.16 24.19 5.11
CA ASP A 94 0.09 22.80 5.57
C ASP A 94 0.58 22.63 7.01
N ALA A 95 1.70 23.28 7.37
CA ALA A 95 2.30 23.17 8.71
C ALA A 95 2.44 21.71 9.22
N GLY A 96 2.68 20.76 8.31
CA GLY A 96 2.82 19.33 8.61
C GLY A 96 1.49 18.59 8.84
N GLU A 97 0.35 19.18 8.50
CA GLU A 97 -0.97 18.56 8.66
C GLU A 97 -1.10 17.30 7.80
N MET A 98 -0.67 17.37 6.54
CA MET A 98 -0.63 16.22 5.64
C MET A 98 0.17 15.06 6.21
N ALA A 99 1.36 15.33 6.78
CA ALA A 99 2.17 14.31 7.44
C ALA A 99 1.44 13.69 8.65
N ARG A 100 0.83 14.51 9.51
CA ARG A 100 0.06 14.03 10.67
C ARG A 100 -1.12 13.17 10.23
N ASN A 101 -1.82 13.57 9.18
CA ASN A 101 -2.97 12.83 8.65
C ASN A 101 -2.56 11.44 8.14
N VAL A 102 -1.53 11.36 7.30
CA VAL A 102 -1.11 10.04 6.75
C VAL A 102 -0.54 9.12 7.83
N LEU A 103 0.19 9.66 8.81
CA LEU A 103 0.66 8.90 9.98
C LEU A 103 -0.49 8.38 10.84
N ALA A 104 -1.59 9.12 10.93
CA ALA A 104 -2.83 8.69 11.57
C ALA A 104 -3.69 7.74 10.71
N GLY A 105 -3.22 7.36 9.51
CA GLY A 105 -3.95 6.47 8.60
C GLY A 105 -5.02 7.15 7.74
N ARG A 106 -5.04 8.47 7.68
CA ARG A 106 -5.98 9.28 6.88
C ARG A 106 -5.35 9.70 5.56
N THR A 107 -6.15 10.20 4.63
CA THR A 107 -5.63 10.82 3.39
C THR A 107 -4.87 12.11 3.70
N ALA A 108 -3.95 12.50 2.83
CA ALA A 108 -3.13 13.71 2.98
C ALA A 108 -3.98 14.96 3.29
N PHE A 109 -5.01 15.22 2.49
CA PHE A 109 -5.89 16.38 2.59
C PHE A 109 -7.15 16.13 3.44
N PHE A 110 -7.07 15.24 4.43
CA PHE A 110 -8.19 15.01 5.33
C PHE A 110 -8.42 16.24 6.22
N HIS A 111 -9.58 16.86 6.05
CA HIS A 111 -10.08 17.88 6.97
C HIS A 111 -11.21 17.23 7.77
N GLY A 112 -11.15 17.28 9.10
CA GLY A 112 -12.26 16.81 9.92
C GLY A 112 -13.41 17.80 9.80
N ASP A 113 -14.60 17.30 9.44
CA ASP A 113 -15.85 18.07 9.51
C ASP A 113 -16.19 18.49 10.96
#